data_AF-A0A067QM40-F1
#
_entry.id   AF-A0A067QM40-F1
#
_cell.length_a   1.000
_cell.length_b   1.000
_cell.length_c   1.000
_cell.angle_alpha   90.00
_cell.angle_beta   90.00
_cell.angle_gamma   90.00
#
_symmetry.space_group_name_H-M   'P 1'
#
loop_
_entity.id
_entity.type
_entity.pdbx_description
1 polymer ?
#
loop_
_entity_poly.entity_id
_entity_poly.type
_entity_poly.pdbx_seq_one_letter_code
_entity_poly.pdbx_strand_id
1 'polypeptide(L)'
;MNGAIEAGERAAREVLHSQGKISKSDIWVKEPEFSGVPLRPLQPSCLEICQLNFETMLTVTALIIGLLVALFECIQSTIYSR
;
A
#
# COMPACT_ATOMS: atom_id res chain seq x y z
N MET A 1 7.73 -10.65 -20.01
CA MET A 1 7.37 -11.83 -20.83
C MET A 1 6.14 -12.55 -20.27
N ASN A 2 6.03 -12.79 -18.95
CA ASN A 2 4.85 -13.44 -18.33
C ASN A 2 3.50 -12.86 -18.74
N GLY A 3 3.32 -11.53 -18.72
CA GLY A 3 2.04 -10.93 -19.10
C GLY A 3 1.60 -11.23 -20.55
N ALA A 4 2.55 -11.44 -21.47
CA ALA A 4 2.23 -11.81 -22.85
C ALA A 4 1.80 -13.29 -22.94
N ILE A 5 2.43 -14.17 -22.16
CA ILE A 5 2.09 -15.59 -22.07
C ILE A 5 0.69 -15.74 -21.45
N GLU A 6 0.47 -15.11 -20.29
CA GLU A 6 -0.81 -15.12 -19.58
C GLU A 6 -1.96 -14.60 -20.46
N ALA A 7 -1.75 -13.47 -21.15
CA ALA A 7 -2.75 -12.92 -22.06
C ALA A 7 -3.04 -13.84 -23.26
N GLY A 8 -2.02 -14.48 -23.84
CA GLY A 8 -2.18 -15.41 -24.95
C GLY A 8 -2.95 -16.67 -24.56
N GLU A 9 -2.57 -17.29 -23.44
CA GLU A 9 -3.28 -18.47 -22.92
C GLU A 9 -4.73 -18.16 -22.54
N ARG A 10 -4.94 -17.00 -21.91
CA ARG A 10 -6.27 -16.49 -21.59
C ARG A 10 -7.14 -16.32 -22.84
N ALA A 11 -6.63 -15.66 -23.88
CA ALA A 11 -7.37 -15.45 -25.12
C ALA A 11 -7.73 -16.78 -25.79
N ALA A 12 -6.83 -17.77 -25.80
CA ALA A 12 -7.12 -19.11 -26.30
C ALA A 12 -8.25 -19.79 -25.51
N ARG A 13 -8.25 -19.66 -24.17
CA ARG A 13 -9.31 -20.21 -23.32
C ARG A 13 -10.66 -19.52 -23.54
N GLU A 14 -10.69 -18.22 -23.78
CA GLU A 14 -11.93 -17.51 -24.14
C GLU A 14 -12.55 -18.06 -25.44
N VAL A 15 -11.71 -18.37 -26.43
CA VAL A 15 -12.16 -19.04 -27.67
C VAL A 15 -12.62 -20.48 -27.41
N LEU A 16 -11.93 -21.24 -26.55
CA LEU A 16 -12.36 -22.61 -26.20
C LEU A 16 -13.68 -22.62 -25.44
N HIS A 17 -13.93 -21.61 -24.60
CA HIS A 17 -15.20 -21.42 -23.92
C HIS A 17 -16.32 -21.09 -24.91
N SER A 18 -16.07 -20.20 -25.87
CA SER A 18 -17.08 -19.87 -26.90
C SER A 18 -17.44 -21.08 -27.77
N GLN A 19 -16.51 -22.03 -27.91
CA GLN A 19 -16.73 -23.34 -28.55
C GLN A 19 -17.40 -24.38 -27.63
N GLY A 20 -17.69 -24.05 -26.37
CA GLY A 20 -18.31 -24.95 -25.40
C GLY A 20 -17.41 -26.08 -24.90
N LYS A 21 -16.08 -25.99 -25.09
CA LYS A 21 -15.13 -27.04 -24.70
C LYS A 21 -14.70 -26.96 -23.24
N ILE A 22 -14.78 -25.77 -22.65
CA ILE A 22 -14.40 -25.51 -21.25
C ILE A 22 -15.48 -24.66 -20.57
N SER A 23 -15.54 -24.74 -19.25
CA SER A 23 -16.44 -23.93 -18.45
C SER A 23 -15.89 -22.51 -18.24
N LYS A 24 -16.76 -21.57 -17.85
CA LYS A 24 -16.34 -20.17 -17.65
C LYS A 24 -15.29 -20.02 -16.54
N SER A 25 -15.29 -20.91 -15.56
CA SER A 25 -14.28 -20.94 -14.49
C SER A 25 -12.89 -21.32 -14.99
N ASP A 26 -12.79 -22.03 -16.13
CA ASP A 26 -11.52 -22.52 -16.66
C ASP A 26 -10.79 -21.48 -17.52
N ILE A 27 -11.42 -20.33 -17.78
CA ILE A 27 -10.80 -19.20 -18.51
C ILE A 27 -9.70 -18.55 -17.65
N TRP A 28 -9.95 -18.39 -16.36
CA TRP A 28 -9.04 -17.76 -15.43
C TRP A 28 -8.38 -18.82 -14.56
N VAL A 29 -7.15 -19.21 -14.92
CA VAL A 29 -6.38 -20.19 -14.18
C VAL A 29 -5.17 -19.53 -13.56
N LYS A 30 -4.94 -19.82 -12.27
CA LYS A 30 -3.75 -19.36 -11.56
C LYS A 30 -2.56 -20.25 -11.93
N GLU A 31 -1.50 -19.63 -12.43
CA GLU A 31 -0.22 -20.30 -12.68
C GLU A 31 0.32 -20.91 -11.38
N PRO A 32 0.76 -22.18 -11.38
CA PRO A 32 1.46 -22.75 -10.22
C PRO A 32 2.81 -22.06 -10.02
N GLU A 33 3.28 -22.01 -8.77
CA GLU A 33 4.60 -21.45 -8.49
C GLU A 33 5.71 -22.34 -9.07
N PHE A 34 6.70 -21.72 -9.70
CA PHE A 34 7.80 -22.42 -10.32
C PHE A 34 8.91 -22.71 -9.31
N SER A 35 9.23 -23.99 -9.09
CA SER A 35 10.21 -24.42 -8.08
C SER A 35 11.66 -24.06 -8.41
N GLY A 36 11.99 -23.78 -9.67
CA GLY A 36 13.35 -23.42 -10.09
C GLY A 36 13.77 -21.99 -9.75
N VAL A 37 12.81 -21.10 -9.42
CA VAL A 37 13.08 -19.72 -8.99
C VAL A 37 12.13 -19.38 -7.83
N PRO A 38 12.57 -19.52 -6.57
CA PRO A 38 11.70 -19.27 -5.43
C PRO A 38 11.38 -17.79 -5.30
N LEU A 39 10.10 -17.48 -5.08
CA LEU A 39 9.63 -16.14 -4.75
C LEU A 39 10.11 -15.77 -3.35
N ARG A 40 10.77 -14.62 -3.21
CA ARG A 40 11.03 -14.03 -1.90
C ARG A 40 9.96 -12.96 -1.61
N PRO A 41 9.34 -12.98 -0.43
CA PRO A 41 8.41 -11.94 -0.05
C PRO A 41 9.14 -10.60 0.06
N LEU A 42 8.49 -9.53 -0.41
CA LEU A 42 8.93 -8.17 -0.16
C LEU A 42 8.59 -7.82 1.28
N GLN A 43 9.60 -7.78 2.15
CA GLN A 43 9.45 -7.36 3.53
C GLN A 43 10.04 -5.96 3.68
N PRO A 44 9.21 -4.90 3.69
CA PRO A 44 9.71 -3.57 3.98
C PRO A 44 10.22 -3.54 5.42
N SER A 45 11.31 -2.82 5.61
CA SER A 45 11.87 -2.57 6.94
C SER A 45 10.91 -1.69 7.76
N CYS A 46 11.01 -1.80 9.09
CA CYS A 46 10.23 -0.97 10.00
C CYS A 46 10.40 0.53 9.69
N LEU A 47 11.62 0.97 9.33
CA LEU A 47 11.88 2.36 8.96
C LEU A 47 11.23 2.75 7.64
N GLU A 48 11.16 1.87 6.64
CA GLU A 48 10.45 2.12 5.37
C GLU A 48 8.95 2.27 5.60
N ILE A 49 8.38 1.49 6.52
CA ILE A 49 6.96 1.61 6.92
C ILE A 49 6.74 2.88 7.74
N CYS A 50 7.68 3.23 8.61
CA CYS A 50 7.59 4.38 9.50
C CYS A 50 8.11 5.68 8.89
N GLN A 51 8.42 5.74 7.59
CA GLN A 51 8.82 7.01 6.97
C GLN A 51 7.68 8.00 7.09
N LEU A 52 7.88 9.03 7.91
CA LEU A 52 6.91 10.11 8.02
C LEU A 52 6.89 10.89 6.71
N ASN A 53 5.68 11.08 6.20
CA ASN A 53 5.44 11.92 5.06
C ASN A 53 5.78 13.38 5.42
N PHE A 54 6.29 14.15 4.47
CA PHE A 54 6.69 15.54 4.70
C PHE A 54 5.51 16.39 5.26
N GLU A 55 4.31 16.16 4.73
CA GLU A 55 3.06 16.78 5.19
C GLU A 55 2.73 16.43 6.65
N THR A 56 2.97 15.18 7.05
CA THR A 56 2.72 14.74 8.44
C THR A 56 3.74 15.33 9.40
N MET A 57 4.98 15.54 8.95
CA MET A 57 5.99 16.24 9.75
C MET A 57 5.63 17.71 9.96
N LEU A 58 5.20 18.40 8.91
CA LEU A 58 4.85 19.82 8.99
C LEU A 58 3.63 20.04 9.89
N THR A 59 2.61 19.18 9.79
CA THR A 59 1.41 19.29 10.63
C THR A 59 1.68 18.99 12.10
N VAL A 60 2.47 17.95 12.41
CA VAL A 60 2.84 17.62 13.80
C VAL A 60 3.68 18.74 14.42
N THR A 61 4.66 19.28 13.68
CA THR A 61 5.49 20.38 14.19
C THR A 61 4.67 21.65 14.44
N ALA A 62 3.75 22.01 13.55
CA ALA A 62 2.85 23.14 13.74
C ALA A 62 1.94 22.98 14.97
N LEU A 63 1.39 21.77 15.19
CA LEU A 63 0.56 21.48 16.37
C LEU A 63 1.36 21.58 17.68
N ILE A 64 2.60 21.08 17.69
CA ILE A 64 3.48 21.18 18.87
C ILE A 64 3.80 22.64 19.19
N ILE A 65 4.15 23.45 18.19
CA ILE A 65 4.43 24.88 18.39
C ILE A 65 3.20 25.62 18.88
N GLY A 66 2.03 25.38 18.28
CA GLY A 66 0.77 25.99 18.71
C GLY A 66 0.42 25.64 20.16
N LEU A 67 0.64 24.39 20.57
CA LEU A 67 0.39 23.94 21.93
C LEU A 67 1.35 24.59 22.95
N LEU A 68 2.63 24.75 22.59
CA LEU A 68 3.61 25.43 23.43
C LEU A 68 3.27 26.91 23.64
N VAL A 69 2.86 27.61 22.59
CA VAL A 69 2.43 29.02 22.68
C VAL A 69 1.19 29.15 23.57
N ALA A 70 0.20 28.27 23.39
CA ALA A 70 -1.01 28.28 24.22
C ALA A 70 -0.71 28.03 25.71
N LEU A 71 0.22 27.10 26.00
CA LEU A 71 0.67 26.85 27.37
C LEU A 71 1.40 28.05 27.96
N PHE A 72 2.25 28.72 27.18
CA PHE A 72 2.96 29.91 27.63
C PHE A 72 1.99 31.04 27.99
N GLU A 73 1.01 31.34 27.12
CA GLU A 73 -0.04 32.32 27.39
C GLU A 73 -0.89 31.94 28.62
N CYS A 74 -1.21 30.66 28.79
CA CYS A 74 -1.93 30.16 29.96
C CYS A 74 -1.15 30.39 31.27
N ILE A 75 0.17 30.16 31.25
CA ILE A 75 1.05 30.38 32.40
C ILE A 75 1.14 31.87 32.73
N GLN A 76 1.33 32.74 31.72
CA GLN A 76 1.39 34.21 31.93
C GLN A 76 0.07 34.74 32.51
N SER A 77 -1.07 34.29 31.97
CA SER A 77 -2.40 34.65 32.48
C SER A 77 -2.62 34.22 33.93
N THR A 78 -2.16 33.02 34.30
CA THR A 78 -2.25 32.51 35.68
C THR A 78 -1.35 33.28 36.66
N ILE A 79 -0.18 33.74 36.21
CA ILE A 79 0.75 34.53 37.02
C ILE A 79 0.28 35.99 37.17
N TYR A 80 -0.26 36.60 36.12
CA TYR A 80 -0.70 37.99 36.12
C TYR A 80 -2.09 38.20 36.76
N SER A 81 -2.92 37.15 36.82
CA SER A 81 -4.23 37.19 37.49
C SER A 81 -4.16 36.98 39.01
N ARG A 82 -2.97 36.90 39.60
CA ARG A 82 -2.74 36.67 41.03
C ARG A 82 -2.05 37.88 41.68
#